data_AF-A0A4Q2UQ09-F1
#
_entry.id   AF-A0A4Q2UQ09-F1
#
_cell.length_a   1.000
_cell.length_b   1.000
_cell.length_c   1.000
_cell.angle_alpha   90.00
_cell.angle_beta   90.00
_cell.angle_gamma   90.00
#
_symmetry.space_group_name_H-M   'P 1'
#
loop_
_entity.id
_entity.type
_entity.pdbx_description
1 polymer ?
#
loop_
_entity_poly.entity_id
_entity_poly.type
_entity_poly.pdbx_seq_one_letter_code
_entity_poly.pdbx_strand_id
1 'polypeptide(L)'
;MRIVQAAGLLVGVVAALAVAYLSISYAHLSPSVRAKERLLASALRKAGYQPRYWLISGYRPPWLNRLMPLSAKKSSHQQGLAIDIWVGDINRDGKWTDADVQIVARLLDKLDQTNPASQGGLGLYHKSAPRMVHFDVSGKHRHWDY
;
A
#
# COMPACT_ATOMS: atom_id res chain seq x y z
N MET A 1 28.34 -2.36 -28.97
CA MET A 1 27.45 -3.54 -28.86
C MET A 1 27.35 -4.12 -27.44
N ARG A 2 28.45 -4.25 -26.68
CA ARG A 2 28.45 -4.84 -25.32
C ARG A 2 27.70 -4.04 -24.24
N ILE A 3 27.72 -2.70 -24.29
CA ILE A 3 27.06 -1.83 -23.30
C ILE A 3 25.52 -1.94 -23.36
N VAL A 4 24.95 -1.99 -24.57
CA VAL A 4 23.49 -2.11 -24.77
C VAL A 4 22.97 -3.46 -24.29
N GLN A 5 23.74 -4.54 -24.48
CA GLN A 5 23.40 -5.87 -23.99
C GLN A 5 23.45 -5.96 -22.46
N ALA A 6 24.46 -5.33 -21.83
CA ALA A 6 24.55 -5.26 -20.37
C ALA A 6 23.41 -4.43 -19.74
N ALA A 7 23.02 -3.32 -20.38
CA ALA A 7 21.88 -2.51 -19.94
C ALA A 7 20.55 -3.29 -20.07
N GLY A 8 20.35 -4.02 -21.18
CA GLY A 8 19.18 -4.86 -21.38
C GLY A 8 19.07 -5.98 -20.34
N LEU A 9 20.20 -6.62 -20.00
CA LEU A 9 20.24 -7.65 -18.95
C LEU A 9 19.88 -7.06 -17.57
N LEU A 10 20.43 -5.90 -17.22
CA LEU A 10 20.14 -5.25 -15.95
C LEU A 10 18.66 -4.89 -15.79
N VAL A 11 18.06 -4.31 -16.84
CA VAL A 11 16.62 -3.98 -16.86
C VAL A 11 15.78 -5.24 -16.69
N GLY A 12 16.13 -6.33 -17.39
CA GLY A 12 15.45 -7.61 -17.27
C GLY A 12 15.50 -8.18 -15.85
N VAL A 13 16.65 -8.13 -15.19
CA VAL A 13 16.81 -8.60 -13.80
C VAL A 13 15.98 -7.76 -12.84
N VAL A 14 16.02 -6.43 -12.94
CA VAL A 14 15.24 -5.54 -12.07
C VAL A 14 13.74 -5.79 -12.25
N ALA A 15 13.26 -5.94 -13.49
CA ALA A 15 11.86 -6.25 -13.76
C ALA A 15 11.45 -7.61 -13.17
N ALA A 16 12.27 -8.64 -13.33
CA ALA A 16 12.02 -9.96 -12.76
C ALA A 16 11.94 -9.92 -11.22
N LEU A 17 12.84 -9.17 -10.57
CA LEU A 17 12.82 -8.98 -9.12
C LEU A 17 11.57 -8.21 -8.66
N ALA A 18 11.15 -7.18 -9.38
CA ALA A 18 9.94 -6.43 -9.09
C ALA A 18 8.69 -7.32 -9.22
N VAL A 19 8.60 -8.15 -10.26
CA VAL A 19 7.51 -9.12 -10.46
C VAL A 19 7.51 -10.17 -9.35
N ALA A 20 8.68 -10.69 -8.96
CA ALA A 20 8.79 -11.65 -7.86
C ALA A 20 8.33 -11.03 -6.53
N TYR A 21 8.75 -9.80 -6.25
CA TYR A 21 8.36 -9.06 -5.06
C TYR A 21 6.86 -8.77 -5.00
N LEU A 22 6.26 -8.33 -6.11
CA LEU A 22 4.82 -8.10 -6.20
C LEU A 22 4.06 -9.42 -6.05
N SER A 23 4.51 -10.49 -6.70
CA SER A 23 3.92 -11.83 -6.55
C SER A 23 3.88 -12.28 -5.09
N ILE A 24 4.98 -12.11 -4.35
CA ILE A 24 5.04 -12.40 -2.91
C ILE A 24 4.04 -11.52 -2.14
N SER A 25 3.98 -10.22 -2.46
CA SER A 25 3.09 -9.26 -1.80
C SER A 25 1.62 -9.63 -1.95
N TYR A 26 1.20 -10.21 -3.09
CA TYR A 26 -0.19 -10.63 -3.32
C TYR A 26 -0.52 -12.04 -2.79
N ALA A 27 0.45 -12.96 -2.78
CA ALA A 27 0.20 -14.40 -2.61
C ALA A 27 -0.55 -14.78 -1.32
N HIS A 28 -0.36 -14.05 -0.22
CA HIS A 28 -0.94 -14.39 1.09
C HIS A 28 -1.71 -13.25 1.74
N LEU A 29 -2.23 -12.30 0.95
CA LEU A 29 -3.14 -11.31 1.52
C LEU A 29 -4.39 -12.00 2.10
N SER A 30 -4.91 -11.49 3.20
CA SER A 30 -6.15 -12.00 3.78
C SER A 30 -7.36 -11.56 2.95
N PRO A 31 -8.47 -12.32 2.98
CA PRO A 31 -9.72 -11.87 2.37
C PRO A 31 -10.18 -10.50 2.90
N SER A 32 -9.97 -10.24 4.19
CA SER A 32 -10.39 -9.01 4.86
C SER A 32 -9.63 -7.77 4.37
N VAL A 33 -8.31 -7.82 4.20
CA VAL A 33 -7.56 -6.65 3.69
C VAL A 33 -7.90 -6.38 2.22
N ARG A 34 -8.08 -7.43 1.41
CA ARG A 34 -8.58 -7.30 0.03
C ARG A 34 -9.99 -6.71 -0.03
N ALA A 35 -10.86 -7.10 0.91
CA ALA A 35 -12.20 -6.52 1.00
C ALA A 35 -12.13 -5.02 1.36
N LYS A 36 -11.29 -4.64 2.33
CA LYS A 36 -11.07 -3.23 2.71
C LYS A 36 -10.50 -2.41 1.55
N GLU A 37 -9.54 -2.93 0.79
CA GLU A 37 -9.03 -2.29 -0.43
C GLU A 37 -10.15 -2.06 -1.47
N ARG A 38 -11.02 -3.05 -1.71
CA ARG A 38 -12.16 -2.89 -2.63
C ARG A 38 -13.17 -1.85 -2.11
N LEU A 39 -13.41 -1.82 -0.80
CA LEU A 39 -14.27 -0.83 -0.17
C LEU A 39 -13.69 0.59 -0.32
N LEU A 40 -12.37 0.76 -0.19
CA LEU A 40 -11.69 2.02 -0.48
C LEU A 40 -11.91 2.44 -1.93
N ALA A 41 -11.68 1.55 -2.91
CA ALA A 41 -11.90 1.86 -4.31
C ALA A 41 -13.36 2.27 -4.60
N SER A 42 -14.32 1.57 -4.01
CA SER A 42 -15.74 1.91 -4.13
C SER A 42 -16.10 3.23 -3.44
N ALA A 43 -15.53 3.51 -2.27
CA ALA A 43 -15.74 4.75 -1.53
C ALA A 43 -15.20 5.96 -2.29
N LEU A 44 -14.01 5.83 -2.89
CA LEU A 44 -13.42 6.85 -3.77
C LEU A 44 -14.33 7.15 -4.95
N ARG A 45 -14.78 6.12 -5.68
CA ARG A 45 -15.71 6.30 -6.81
C ARG A 45 -17.03 6.96 -6.38
N LYS A 46 -17.61 6.51 -5.25
CA LYS A 46 -18.85 7.08 -4.71
C LYS A 46 -18.70 8.56 -4.32
N ALA A 47 -17.51 8.97 -3.90
CA ALA A 47 -17.17 10.35 -3.58
C ALA A 47 -16.78 11.19 -4.81
N GLY A 48 -16.83 10.65 -6.03
CA GLY A 48 -16.48 11.37 -7.27
C GLY A 48 -14.99 11.38 -7.62
N TYR A 49 -14.18 10.62 -6.87
CA TYR A 49 -12.73 10.49 -7.05
C TYR A 49 -12.36 9.26 -7.89
N GLN A 50 -11.10 9.21 -8.33
CA GLN A 50 -10.53 8.06 -9.03
C GLN A 50 -9.72 7.18 -8.07
N PRO A 51 -9.85 5.84 -8.12
CA PRO A 51 -9.01 4.93 -7.34
C PRO A 51 -7.63 4.76 -7.99
N ARG A 52 -6.91 5.87 -8.19
CA ARG A 52 -5.56 5.88 -8.78
C ARG A 52 -4.53 5.68 -7.68
N TYR A 53 -4.36 4.43 -7.27
CA TYR A 53 -3.30 4.00 -6.39
C TYR A 53 -2.81 2.60 -6.79
N TRP A 54 -1.62 2.23 -6.32
CA TRP A 54 -1.03 0.93 -6.60
C TRP A 54 -0.54 0.28 -5.31
N LEU A 55 -0.80 -1.01 -5.13
CA LEU A 55 -0.18 -1.77 -4.05
C LEU A 55 1.33 -1.86 -4.32
N ILE A 56 2.11 -1.37 -3.37
CA ILE A 56 3.58 -1.40 -3.44
C ILE A 56 4.20 -2.31 -2.39
N SER A 57 3.43 -2.80 -1.42
CA SER A 57 3.89 -3.76 -0.41
C SER A 57 2.68 -4.45 0.22
N GLY A 58 2.69 -5.78 0.28
CA GLY A 58 1.58 -6.59 0.80
C GLY A 58 2.08 -7.60 1.81
N TYR A 59 1.78 -8.87 1.63
CA TYR A 59 2.37 -9.93 2.45
C TYR A 59 3.90 -9.89 2.41
N ARG A 60 4.53 -10.01 3.59
CA ARG A 60 5.99 -10.06 3.73
C ARG A 60 6.38 -11.30 4.52
N PRO A 61 7.05 -12.32 3.92
CA PRO A 61 7.62 -13.39 4.72
C PRO A 61 8.67 -12.84 5.72
N PRO A 62 8.98 -13.54 6.82
CA PRO A 62 9.86 -13.01 7.87
C PRO A 62 11.24 -12.57 7.39
N TRP A 63 11.81 -13.24 6.39
CA TRP A 63 13.08 -12.83 5.79
C TRP A 63 12.96 -11.51 5.04
N LEU A 64 11.88 -11.29 4.27
CA LEU A 64 11.65 -10.05 3.53
C LEU A 64 11.35 -8.91 4.48
N ASN A 65 10.55 -9.15 5.53
CA ASN A 65 10.25 -8.14 6.53
C ASN A 65 11.54 -7.62 7.18
N ARG A 66 12.50 -8.50 7.52
CA ARG A 66 13.81 -8.11 8.09
C ARG A 66 14.64 -7.21 7.19
N LEU A 67 14.45 -7.25 5.87
CA LEU A 67 15.16 -6.39 4.91
C LEU A 67 14.49 -5.03 4.74
N MET A 68 13.23 -4.87 5.16
CA MET A 68 12.49 -3.63 4.98
C MET A 68 12.87 -2.60 6.06
N PRO A 69 13.21 -1.37 5.67
CA PRO A 69 13.45 -0.29 6.62
C PRO A 69 12.18 0.00 7.42
N LEU A 70 12.33 0.39 8.69
CA LEU A 70 11.23 0.74 9.60
C LEU A 70 10.22 -0.40 9.86
N SER A 71 10.54 -1.63 9.48
CA SER A 71 9.64 -2.77 9.70
C SER A 71 9.55 -3.15 11.18
N ALA A 72 8.32 -3.26 11.69
CA ALA A 72 8.10 -3.81 13.02
C ALA A 72 8.36 -5.32 13.02
N LYS A 73 8.96 -5.84 14.11
CA LYS A 73 9.21 -7.28 14.30
C LYS A 73 7.93 -8.11 14.19
N LYS A 74 6.79 -7.57 14.64
CA LYS A 74 5.45 -8.18 14.55
C LYS A 74 4.53 -7.38 13.63
N SER A 75 5.01 -7.10 12.41
CA SER A 75 4.25 -6.37 11.38
C SER A 75 3.02 -7.14 10.91
N SER A 76 1.89 -6.44 10.74
CA SER A 76 0.65 -6.96 10.14
C SER A 76 0.87 -7.52 8.72
N HIS A 77 1.90 -7.06 8.00
CA HIS A 77 2.28 -7.59 6.69
C HIS A 77 2.75 -9.04 6.74
N GLN A 78 3.38 -9.48 7.84
CA GLN A 78 3.81 -10.88 7.98
C GLN A 78 2.65 -11.85 8.13
N GLN A 79 1.45 -11.34 8.41
CA GLN A 79 0.20 -12.10 8.51
C GLN A 79 -0.71 -11.88 7.29
N GLY A 80 -0.27 -11.08 6.30
CA GLY A 80 -1.10 -10.72 5.14
C GLY A 80 -2.28 -9.82 5.48
N LEU A 81 -2.25 -9.15 6.64
CA LEU A 81 -3.35 -8.31 7.13
C LEU A 81 -3.18 -6.82 6.77
N ALA A 82 -2.11 -6.46 6.06
CA ALA A 82 -1.76 -5.08 5.75
C ALA A 82 -1.29 -4.92 4.31
N ILE A 83 -1.52 -3.73 3.77
CA ILE A 83 -0.93 -3.29 2.51
C ILE A 83 -0.42 -1.86 2.65
N ASP A 84 0.62 -1.55 1.87
CA ASP A 84 1.06 -0.20 1.59
C ASP A 84 0.71 0.12 0.14
N ILE A 85 0.05 1.26 -0.09
CA ILE A 85 -0.31 1.74 -1.42
C ILE A 85 0.42 3.04 -1.75
N TRP A 86 0.76 3.22 -3.02
CA TRP A 86 1.25 4.48 -3.56
C TRP A 86 0.10 5.27 -4.18
N VAL A 87 -0.17 6.46 -3.64
CA VAL A 87 -1.30 7.30 -4.03
C VAL A 87 -0.93 8.20 -5.21
N GLY A 88 -1.69 8.11 -6.30
CA GLY A 88 -1.61 8.99 -7.47
C GLY A 88 -2.51 10.22 -7.35
N ASP A 89 -2.91 10.77 -8.48
CA ASP A 89 -3.89 11.87 -8.61
C ASP A 89 -5.32 11.32 -8.43
N ILE A 90 -5.83 11.43 -7.21
CA ILE A 90 -7.13 10.90 -6.78
C ILE A 90 -8.24 11.89 -7.15
N ASN A 91 -7.97 13.19 -6.99
CA ASN A 91 -8.95 14.26 -7.19
C ASN A 91 -9.08 14.73 -8.65
N ARG A 92 -8.20 14.27 -9.55
CA ARG A 92 -8.12 14.64 -10.97
C ARG A 92 -7.77 16.10 -11.23
N ASP A 93 -7.02 16.74 -10.34
CA ASP A 93 -6.52 18.10 -10.56
C ASP A 93 -5.22 18.13 -11.39
N GLY A 94 -4.71 16.96 -11.79
CA GLY A 94 -3.49 16.80 -12.58
C GLY A 94 -2.21 16.87 -11.76
N LYS A 95 -2.30 17.01 -10.43
CA LYS A 95 -1.17 17.08 -9.51
C LYS A 95 -1.21 15.89 -8.55
N TRP A 96 -0.05 15.45 -8.09
CA TRP A 96 0.07 14.34 -7.15
C TRP A 96 0.50 14.96 -5.82
N THR A 97 -0.49 15.42 -5.05
CA THR A 97 -0.26 16.28 -3.86
C THR A 97 -0.78 15.63 -2.60
N ASP A 98 -0.30 16.08 -1.44
CA ASP A 98 -0.77 15.59 -0.14
C ASP A 98 -2.30 15.56 -0.02
N ALA A 99 -3.03 16.47 -0.70
CA ALA A 99 -4.48 16.45 -0.76
C ALA A 99 -5.05 15.08 -1.18
N ASP A 100 -4.42 14.36 -2.12
CA ASP A 100 -4.82 13.02 -2.54
C ASP A 100 -4.64 11.98 -1.43
N VAL A 101 -3.51 12.04 -0.73
CA VAL A 101 -3.18 11.14 0.39
C VAL A 101 -4.18 11.36 1.52
N GLN A 102 -4.49 12.62 1.81
CA GLN A 102 -5.48 12.98 2.82
C GLN A 102 -6.90 12.56 2.44
N ILE A 103 -7.27 12.55 1.15
CA ILE A 103 -8.54 11.98 0.69
C ILE A 103 -8.61 10.49 1.02
N VAL A 104 -7.55 9.73 0.69
CA VAL A 104 -7.47 8.29 0.96
C VAL A 104 -7.51 8.01 2.47
N ALA A 105 -6.72 8.73 3.26
CA ALA A 105 -6.65 8.59 4.71
C ALA A 105 -8.03 8.79 5.37
N ARG A 106 -8.70 9.90 5.06
CA ARG A 106 -10.04 10.19 5.60
C ARG A 106 -11.08 9.15 5.22
N LEU A 107 -11.01 8.59 4.00
CA LEU A 107 -11.94 7.54 3.58
C LEU A 107 -11.66 6.22 4.29
N LEU A 108 -10.40 5.86 4.52
CA LEU A 108 -10.03 4.69 5.32
C LEU A 108 -10.52 4.82 6.77
N ASP A 109 -10.35 5.98 7.39
CA ASP A 109 -10.87 6.24 8.74
C ASP A 109 -12.39 6.08 8.81
N LYS A 110 -13.09 6.66 7.84
CA LYS A 110 -14.54 6.52 7.76
C LYS A 110 -14.96 5.06 7.56
N LEU A 111 -14.22 4.31 6.74
CA LEU A 111 -14.49 2.88 6.52
C LEU A 111 -14.30 2.06 7.80
N ASP A 112 -13.30 2.38 8.62
CA ASP A 112 -13.07 1.71 9.91
C ASP A 112 -14.21 1.99 10.90
N GLN A 113 -14.72 3.22 10.94
CA GLN A 113 -15.88 3.58 11.76
C GLN A 113 -17.16 2.84 11.32
N THR A 114 -17.39 2.71 10.00
CA THR A 114 -18.60 2.06 9.48
C THR A 114 -18.48 0.54 9.38
N ASN A 115 -17.27 -0.02 9.40
CA ASN A 115 -16.99 -1.45 9.31
C ASN A 115 -15.99 -1.88 10.41
N PRO A 116 -16.39 -1.91 11.70
CA PRO A 116 -15.48 -2.20 12.81
C PRO A 116 -14.80 -3.58 12.70
N ALA A 117 -15.42 -4.55 12.02
CA ALA A 117 -14.86 -5.87 11.77
C ALA A 117 -13.59 -5.85 10.88
N SER A 118 -13.37 -4.78 10.11
CA SER A 118 -12.19 -4.60 9.27
C SER A 118 -11.29 -3.45 9.75
N GLN A 119 -11.49 -2.96 10.97
CA GLN A 119 -10.69 -1.84 11.48
C GLN A 119 -9.22 -2.21 11.65
N GLY A 120 -8.33 -1.22 11.57
CA GLY A 120 -6.91 -1.45 11.79
C GLY A 120 -6.09 -0.18 11.86
N GLY A 121 -4.78 -0.35 11.66
CA GLY A 121 -3.83 0.75 11.59
C GLY A 121 -3.96 1.52 10.29
N LEU A 122 -3.71 2.83 10.36
CA LEU A 122 -3.53 3.74 9.24
C LEU A 122 -2.21 4.49 9.45
N GLY A 123 -1.30 4.38 8.49
CA GLY A 123 0.03 4.99 8.58
C GLY A 123 0.32 5.89 7.41
N LEU A 124 0.78 7.10 7.69
CA LEU A 124 1.33 8.04 6.72
C LEU A 124 2.85 8.14 6.90
N TYR A 125 3.54 8.59 5.86
CA TYR A 125 5.01 8.63 5.82
C TYR A 125 5.48 9.90 5.11
N HIS A 126 4.96 11.06 5.51
CA HIS A 126 5.17 12.32 4.76
C HIS A 126 6.65 12.68 4.58
N LYS A 127 7.55 12.25 5.48
CA LYS A 127 8.97 12.59 5.36
C LYS A 127 9.76 11.63 4.48
N SER A 128 9.40 10.34 4.51
CA SER A 128 10.20 9.27 3.90
C SER A 128 9.60 8.72 2.61
N ALA A 129 8.27 8.68 2.52
CA ALA A 129 7.52 8.19 1.39
C ALA A 129 6.18 8.96 1.29
N PRO A 130 6.20 10.24 0.87
CA PRO A 130 5.06 11.17 1.00
C PRO A 130 3.78 10.80 0.24
N ARG A 131 3.82 9.75 -0.58
CA ARG A 131 2.68 9.22 -1.33
C ARG A 131 2.22 7.87 -0.82
N MET A 132 2.93 7.29 0.15
CA MET A 132 2.62 5.98 0.68
C MET A 132 1.58 6.08 1.79
N VAL A 133 0.54 5.28 1.67
CA VAL A 133 -0.45 5.06 2.73
C VAL A 133 -0.39 3.60 3.13
N HIS A 134 -0.14 3.35 4.40
CA HIS A 134 -0.29 2.04 5.02
C HIS A 134 -1.70 1.88 5.56
N PHE A 135 -2.33 0.73 5.35
CA PHE A 135 -3.46 0.34 6.18
C PHE A 135 -3.51 -1.16 6.44
N ASP A 136 -4.11 -1.52 7.57
CA ASP A 136 -4.29 -2.91 7.97
C ASP A 136 -5.71 -3.21 8.48
N VAL A 137 -5.96 -4.50 8.73
CA VAL A 137 -7.18 -5.03 9.35
C VAL A 137 -6.84 -5.77 10.66
N SER A 138 -5.87 -5.25 11.41
CA SER A 138 -5.36 -5.88 12.65
C SER A 138 -6.35 -5.86 13.83
N GLY A 139 -7.51 -5.21 13.67
CA GLY A 139 -8.50 -5.01 14.73
C GLY A 139 -8.11 -3.91 15.72
N LYS A 140 -6.96 -3.24 15.54
CA LYS A 140 -6.43 -2.20 16.42
C LYS A 140 -6.36 -0.86 15.69
N HIS A 141 -7.32 0.01 15.97
CA HIS A 141 -7.35 1.37 15.43
C HIS A 141 -6.14 2.17 15.95
N ARG A 142 -5.22 2.54 15.05
CA ARG A 142 -3.95 3.20 15.39
C ARG A 142 -3.50 4.08 14.23
N HIS A 143 -3.20 5.34 14.49
CA HIS A 143 -2.67 6.26 13.48
C HIS A 143 -1.22 6.63 13.79
N TRP A 144 -0.41 6.77 12.75
CA TRP A 144 0.94 7.28 12.86
C TRP A 144 1.36 8.01 11.59
N ASP A 145 2.35 8.88 11.73
CA ASP A 145 2.96 9.61 10.64
C ASP A 145 4.47 9.74 10.91
N TYR A 146 5.30 9.30 9.95
CA TYR A 146 6.77 9.32 10.03
C TYR A 146 7.41 10.34 9.10
#